data_AF-A0A0K8TVZ6-F1
#
_entry.id   AF-A0A0K8TVZ6-F1
#
_cell.length_a   1.000
_cell.length_b   1.000
_cell.length_c   1.000
_cell.angle_alpha   90.00
_cell.angle_beta   90.00
_cell.angle_gamma   90.00
#
_symmetry.space_group_name_H-M   'P 1'
#
loop_
_entity.id
_entity.type
_entity.pdbx_description
1 polymer ?
#
loop_
_entity_poly.entity_id
_entity_poly.type
_entity_poly.pdbx_seq_one_letter_code
_entity_poly.pdbx_strand_id
1 'polypeptide(L)'
;MDTIPMSLCNLLIDRKVVKVGVGIKKDCEYLEECDLPTKSALDLRFVAKLTGAKAQNLAEMYKAVVGGTLTKDLQLIRSDWEADTLTPKQVQYAADDAKAGIEIYKALSNKVSDVKVFEKYYDMDYVPRSHNDLGSVASDECCLQ
;
A
#
# COMPACT_ATOMS: atom_id res chain seq x y z
N MET A 1 5.03 -2.91 -25.32
CA MET A 1 4.78 -2.48 -23.94
C MET A 1 3.45 -3.06 -23.54
N ASP A 2 3.45 -3.93 -22.54
CA ASP A 2 2.20 -4.46 -22.00
C ASP A 2 1.46 -3.31 -21.32
N THR A 3 0.21 -3.10 -21.74
CA THR A 3 -0.65 -2.06 -21.16
C THR A 3 -1.13 -2.50 -19.79
N ILE A 4 -1.06 -1.61 -18.80
CA ILE A 4 -1.59 -1.89 -17.46
C ILE A 4 -3.09 -2.17 -17.55
N PRO A 5 -3.61 -3.27 -16.95
CA PRO A 5 -5.03 -3.58 -17.01
C PRO A 5 -5.90 -2.50 -16.35
N MET A 6 -6.95 -2.05 -17.06
CA MET A 6 -7.88 -1.02 -16.54
C MET A 6 -8.58 -1.45 -15.24
N SER A 7 -8.76 -2.76 -15.03
CA SER A 7 -9.29 -3.31 -13.78
C SER A 7 -8.41 -2.98 -12.57
N LEU A 8 -7.08 -2.98 -12.75
CA LEU A 8 -6.15 -2.58 -11.70
C LEU A 8 -6.24 -1.08 -11.44
N CYS A 9 -6.27 -0.25 -12.48
CA CYS A 9 -6.44 1.20 -12.35
C CYS A 9 -7.71 1.54 -11.55
N ASN A 10 -8.84 0.95 -11.94
CA ASN A 10 -10.13 1.12 -11.26
C ASN A 10 -10.06 0.69 -9.79
N LEU A 11 -9.40 -0.43 -9.49
CA LEU A 11 -9.23 -0.91 -8.12
C LEU A 11 -8.39 0.06 -7.28
N LEU A 12 -7.29 0.58 -7.83
CA LEU A 12 -6.37 1.49 -7.12
C LEU A 12 -7.03 2.84 -6.79
N ILE A 13 -7.88 3.37 -7.67
CA ILE A 13 -8.59 4.65 -7.45
C ILE A 13 -9.91 4.51 -6.68
N ASP A 14 -10.48 3.31 -6.55
CA ASP A 14 -11.75 3.13 -5.84
C ASP A 14 -11.60 3.41 -4.34
N ARG A 15 -12.21 4.51 -3.88
CA ARG A 15 -12.19 4.92 -2.48
C ARG A 15 -12.94 3.96 -1.54
N LYS A 16 -13.82 3.11 -2.06
CA LYS A 16 -14.55 2.09 -1.29
C LYS A 16 -13.67 0.91 -0.90
N VAL A 17 -12.54 0.74 -1.58
CA VAL A 17 -11.56 -0.32 -1.30
C VAL A 17 -10.35 0.30 -0.62
N VAL A 18 -10.11 -0.10 0.63
CA VAL A 18 -8.94 0.35 1.41
C VAL A 18 -7.71 -0.46 0.99
N LYS A 19 -6.59 0.24 0.74
CA LYS A 19 -5.28 -0.38 0.45
C LYS A 19 -4.44 -0.27 1.71
N VAL A 20 -4.04 -1.40 2.27
CA VAL A 20 -3.32 -1.43 3.56
C VAL A 20 -1.89 -1.86 3.38
N GLY A 21 -0.98 -1.29 4.16
CA GLY A 21 0.43 -1.67 4.13
C GLY A 21 1.22 -1.06 5.28
N VAL A 22 2.51 -1.38 5.35
CA VAL A 22 3.45 -0.82 6.34
C VAL A 22 4.49 -0.01 5.58
N GLY A 23 4.48 1.30 5.69
CA GLY A 23 5.34 2.13 4.83
C GLY A 23 4.75 2.48 3.46
N ILE A 24 3.46 2.22 3.27
CA ILE A 24 2.76 2.24 1.96
C ILE A 24 2.87 3.58 1.21
N LYS A 25 3.17 4.68 1.90
CA LYS A 25 3.33 6.00 1.27
C LYS A 25 4.33 5.98 0.10
N LYS A 26 5.49 5.32 0.27
CA LYS A 26 6.50 5.27 -0.78
C LYS A 26 6.04 4.44 -1.98
N ASP A 27 5.27 3.39 -1.73
CA ASP A 27 4.70 2.55 -2.78
C ASP A 27 3.65 3.36 -3.57
N CYS A 28 2.82 4.16 -2.90
CA CYS A 28 1.89 5.06 -3.56
C CYS A 28 2.60 6.14 -4.39
N GLU A 29 3.68 6.73 -3.88
CA GLU A 29 4.51 7.70 -4.62
C GLU A 29 5.07 7.08 -5.91
N TYR A 30 5.61 5.86 -5.83
CA TYR A 30 6.13 5.15 -7.00
C TYR A 30 5.04 4.77 -8.01
N LEU A 31 3.87 4.32 -7.53
CA LEU A 31 2.74 4.02 -8.40
C LEU A 31 2.23 5.27 -9.13
N GLU A 32 2.23 6.43 -8.47
CA GLU A 32 1.85 7.69 -9.10
C GLU A 32 2.83 8.12 -10.20
N GLU A 33 4.14 7.91 -10.00
CA GLU A 33 5.16 8.09 -11.05
C GLU A 33 4.95 7.17 -12.27
N CYS A 34 4.19 6.09 -12.08
CA CYS A 34 3.79 5.12 -13.10
C CYS A 34 2.37 5.35 -13.64
N ASP A 35 1.80 6.54 -13.44
CA ASP A 35 0.42 6.90 -13.84
C ASP A 35 -0.67 6.01 -13.19
N LEU A 36 -0.40 5.47 -12.00
CA LEU A 36 -1.30 4.63 -11.20
C LEU A 36 -1.61 5.27 -9.83
N PRO A 37 -2.37 6.38 -9.78
CA PRO A 37 -2.70 7.02 -8.51
C PRO A 37 -3.48 6.06 -7.61
N THR A 38 -3.11 6.01 -6.34
CA THR A 38 -3.78 5.15 -5.34
C THR A 38 -4.62 6.00 -4.38
N LYS A 39 -5.88 5.63 -4.16
CA LYS A 39 -6.79 6.27 -3.21
C LYS A 39 -7.14 5.33 -2.06
N SER A 40 -7.51 5.90 -0.91
CA SER A 40 -7.83 5.15 0.33
C SER A 40 -6.69 4.23 0.80
N ALA A 41 -5.45 4.74 0.79
CA ALA A 41 -4.28 4.04 1.30
C ALA A 41 -4.13 4.27 2.81
N LEU A 42 -3.99 3.19 3.57
CA LEU A 42 -3.87 3.20 5.02
C LEU A 42 -2.54 2.58 5.45
N ASP A 43 -1.66 3.40 6.02
CA ASP A 43 -0.45 2.91 6.65
C ASP A 43 -0.77 2.38 8.06
N LEU A 44 -0.61 1.07 8.23
CA LEU A 44 -0.95 0.34 9.46
C LEU A 44 -0.11 0.78 10.66
N ARG A 45 1.04 1.43 10.44
CA ARG A 45 1.85 1.98 11.53
C ARG A 45 1.12 3.07 12.30
N PHE A 46 0.23 3.84 11.66
CA PHE A 46 -0.56 4.86 12.35
C PHE A 46 -1.62 4.26 13.28
N VAL A 47 -2.29 3.21 12.80
CA VAL A 47 -3.28 2.48 13.61
C VAL A 47 -2.60 1.76 14.77
N ALA A 48 -1.46 1.10 14.54
CA ALA A 48 -0.74 0.37 15.57
C ALA A 48 -0.23 1.25 16.71
N LYS A 49 0.04 2.55 16.47
CA LYS A 49 0.38 3.50 17.55
C LYS A 49 -0.72 3.59 18.61
N LEU A 50 -1.98 3.41 18.22
CA LEU A 50 -3.12 3.50 19.13
C LEU A 50 -3.22 2.30 20.06
N THR A 51 -2.64 1.17 19.67
CA THR A 51 -2.54 -0.03 20.51
C THR A 51 -1.26 -0.06 21.34
N GLY A 52 -0.48 1.03 21.34
CA GLY A 52 0.82 1.11 22.01
C GLY A 52 1.94 0.34 21.31
N ALA A 53 1.71 -0.21 20.11
CA ALA A 53 2.74 -0.95 19.39
C ALA A 53 3.75 0.02 18.73
N LYS A 54 5.04 -0.29 18.88
CA LYS A 54 6.15 0.44 18.26
C LYS A 54 6.85 -0.51 17.30
N ALA A 55 6.48 -0.46 16.03
CA ALA A 55 7.16 -1.25 15.01
C ALA A 55 7.38 -0.41 13.75
N GLN A 56 8.59 -0.53 13.17
CA GLN A 56 9.08 0.35 12.11
C GLN A 56 8.90 -0.27 10.72
N ASN A 57 8.96 -1.61 10.65
CA ASN A 57 8.87 -2.38 9.41
C ASN A 57 7.84 -3.50 9.50
N LEU A 58 7.51 -4.10 8.35
CA LEU A 58 6.46 -5.10 8.22
C LEU A 58 6.65 -6.31 9.13
N ALA A 59 7.86 -6.88 9.19
CA ALA A 59 8.12 -8.06 10.03
C ALA A 59 7.99 -7.78 11.53
N GLU A 60 8.47 -6.63 12.00
CA GLU A 60 8.28 -6.20 13.39
C GLU A 60 6.80 -6.00 13.72
N MET A 61 6.07 -5.37 12.80
CA MET A 61 4.62 -5.16 12.92
C MET A 61 3.88 -6.50 12.98
N TYR A 62 4.20 -7.42 12.07
CA TYR A 62 3.59 -8.74 11.99
C TYR A 62 3.83 -9.53 13.28
N LYS A 63 5.06 -9.53 13.80
CA LYS A 63 5.38 -10.15 15.09
C LYS A 63 4.64 -9.49 16.25
N ALA A 64 4.62 -8.16 16.33
CA ALA A 64 4.04 -7.45 17.46
C ALA A 64 2.50 -7.54 17.50
N VAL A 65 1.85 -7.54 16.33
CA VAL A 65 0.39 -7.47 16.24
C VAL A 65 -0.25 -8.86 16.12
N VAL A 66 0.34 -9.73 15.29
CA VAL A 66 -0.19 -11.06 14.94
C VAL A 66 0.54 -12.18 15.69
N GLY A 67 1.79 -11.97 16.10
CA GLY A 67 2.63 -13.01 16.72
C GLY A 67 3.36 -13.91 15.71
N GLY A 68 3.21 -13.61 14.41
CA GLY A 68 3.87 -14.35 13.33
C GLY A 68 5.33 -13.95 13.12
N THR A 69 6.02 -14.64 12.21
CA THR A 69 7.39 -14.31 11.80
C THR A 69 7.45 -14.27 10.28
N LEU A 70 8.09 -13.23 9.74
CA LEU A 70 8.45 -13.15 8.32
C LEU A 70 9.94 -13.38 8.16
N THR A 71 10.30 -14.16 7.15
CA THR A 71 11.69 -14.47 6.83
C THR A 71 12.32 -13.29 6.11
N LYS A 72 13.38 -12.71 6.70
CA LYS A 72 14.19 -11.67 6.07
C LYS A 72 15.45 -12.29 5.47
N ASP A 73 15.30 -12.95 4.33
CA ASP A 73 16.46 -13.40 3.55
C ASP A 73 17.01 -12.21 2.75
N LEU A 74 18.15 -11.67 3.18
CA LEU A 74 18.79 -10.52 2.54
C LEU A 74 19.19 -10.79 1.09
N GLN A 75 19.54 -12.04 0.74
CA GLN A 75 19.88 -12.40 -0.63
C GLN A 75 18.63 -12.33 -1.51
N LEU A 76 17.48 -12.74 -0.96
CA LEU A 76 16.20 -12.68 -1.65
C LEU A 76 15.71 -11.24 -1.83
N ILE A 77 15.77 -10.44 -0.76
CA ILE A 77 15.31 -9.03 -0.80
C ILE A 77 16.11 -8.22 -1.81
N ARG A 78 17.42 -8.50 -1.95
CA ARG A 78 18.34 -7.81 -2.86
C ARG A 78 18.57 -8.55 -4.19
N SER A 79 17.74 -9.55 -4.47
CA SER A 79 17.79 -10.30 -5.74
C SER A 79 17.29 -9.44 -6.90
N ASP A 80 17.45 -9.97 -8.12
CA ASP A 80 16.94 -9.34 -9.32
C ASP A 80 15.41 -9.50 -9.42
N TRP A 81 14.68 -8.43 -9.11
CA TRP A 81 13.22 -8.35 -9.21
C TRP A 81 12.74 -7.95 -10.61
N GLU A 82 13.65 -7.63 -11.53
CA GLU A 82 13.36 -7.29 -12.92
C GLU A 82 13.60 -8.48 -13.86
N ALA A 83 14.02 -9.63 -13.33
CA ALA A 83 14.25 -10.85 -14.09
C ALA A 83 12.99 -11.32 -14.85
N ASP A 84 13.17 -11.77 -16.10
CA ASP A 84 12.10 -12.28 -16.98
C ASP A 84 11.26 -13.40 -16.33
N THR A 85 11.85 -14.15 -15.41
CA THR A 85 11.16 -15.20 -14.64
C THR A 85 11.60 -15.17 -13.20
N LEU A 86 10.66 -14.85 -12.30
CA LEU A 86 10.88 -14.88 -10.87
C LEU A 86 10.99 -16.31 -10.34
N THR A 87 11.87 -16.51 -9.37
CA THR A 87 12.00 -17.80 -8.67
C THR A 87 10.80 -18.08 -7.76
N PRO A 88 10.49 -19.34 -7.43
CA PRO A 88 9.43 -19.67 -6.48
C PRO A 88 9.60 -18.99 -5.11
N LYS A 89 10.85 -18.77 -4.68
CA LYS A 89 11.14 -18.06 -3.42
C LYS A 89 10.78 -16.58 -3.49
N GLN A 90 11.08 -15.90 -4.60
CA GLN A 90 10.71 -14.49 -4.80
C GLN A 90 9.19 -14.32 -4.82
N VAL A 91 8.49 -15.20 -5.56
CA VAL A 91 7.02 -15.20 -5.60
C VAL A 91 6.42 -15.41 -4.21
N GLN A 92 6.92 -16.39 -3.45
CA GLN A 92 6.45 -16.65 -2.09
C GLN A 92 6.70 -15.45 -1.17
N TYR A 93 7.88 -14.83 -1.25
CA TYR A 93 8.22 -13.66 -0.45
C TYR A 93 7.26 -12.49 -0.73
N ALA A 94 7.03 -12.16 -2.01
CA ALA A 94 6.11 -11.09 -2.38
C ALA A 94 4.68 -11.37 -1.91
N ALA A 95 4.23 -12.63 -2.02
CA ALA A 95 2.91 -13.06 -1.54
C ALA A 95 2.79 -12.95 0.00
N ASP A 96 3.83 -13.36 0.74
CA ASP A 96 3.87 -13.29 2.19
C ASP A 96 3.83 -11.83 2.69
N ASP A 97 4.54 -10.91 2.04
CA ASP A 97 4.51 -9.49 2.39
C ASP A 97 3.10 -8.88 2.21
N ALA A 98 2.43 -9.18 1.09
CA ALA A 98 1.05 -8.73 0.85
C ALA A 98 0.06 -9.34 1.86
N LYS A 99 0.19 -10.63 2.14
CA LYS A 99 -0.67 -11.36 3.10
C LYS A 99 -0.49 -10.83 4.52
N ALA A 100 0.75 -10.56 4.94
CA ALA A 100 1.04 -10.03 6.25
C ALA A 100 0.35 -8.68 6.51
N GLY A 101 0.30 -7.79 5.50
CA GLY A 101 -0.44 -6.53 5.60
C GLY A 101 -1.92 -6.71 5.94
N ILE A 102 -2.59 -7.64 5.27
CA ILE A 102 -4.01 -7.96 5.52
C ILE A 102 -4.22 -8.57 6.91
N GLU A 103 -3.34 -9.48 7.34
CA GLU A 103 -3.44 -10.10 8.66
C GLU A 103 -3.23 -9.09 9.80
N ILE A 104 -2.25 -8.18 9.65
CA ILE A 104 -2.05 -7.06 10.58
C ILE A 104 -3.31 -6.19 10.64
N TYR A 105 -3.87 -5.81 9.49
CA TYR A 105 -5.09 -5.00 9.44
C TYR A 105 -6.24 -5.66 10.19
N LYS A 106 -6.49 -6.95 9.94
CA LYS A 106 -7.55 -7.72 10.63
C LYS A 106 -7.32 -7.76 12.14
N ALA A 107 -6.09 -8.04 12.57
CA ALA A 107 -5.73 -8.11 13.98
C ALA A 107 -5.86 -6.74 14.69
N LEU A 108 -5.50 -5.64 14.03
CA LEU A 108 -5.71 -4.29 14.56
C LEU A 108 -7.20 -3.93 14.62
N SER A 109 -7.96 -4.27 13.58
CA SER A 109 -9.41 -4.01 13.51
C SER A 109 -10.19 -4.66 14.66
N ASN A 110 -9.75 -5.83 15.12
CA ASN A 110 -10.35 -6.50 16.28
C ASN A 110 -9.96 -5.85 17.63
N LYS A 111 -8.86 -5.11 17.69
CA LYS A 111 -8.33 -4.48 18.93
C LYS A 111 -8.79 -3.04 19.10
N VAL A 112 -9.18 -2.38 18.02
CA VAL A 112 -9.64 -0.99 18.03
C VAL A 112 -11.17 -0.99 18.08
N SER A 113 -11.75 -0.54 19.18
CA SER A 113 -13.20 -0.55 19.43
C SER A 113 -13.98 0.54 18.70
N ASP A 114 -13.29 1.55 18.18
CA ASP A 114 -13.90 2.66 17.43
C ASP A 114 -13.44 2.63 15.97
N VAL A 115 -14.31 2.15 15.07
CA VAL A 115 -14.03 2.06 13.63
C VAL A 115 -13.78 3.45 13.03
N LYS A 116 -14.31 4.53 13.62
CA LYS A 116 -14.08 5.91 13.17
C LYS A 116 -12.63 6.34 13.31
N VAL A 117 -11.86 5.64 14.14
CA VAL A 117 -10.42 5.79 14.19
C VAL A 117 -9.84 5.53 12.80
N PHE A 118 -10.23 4.45 12.14
CA PHE A 118 -9.73 4.16 10.81
C PHE A 118 -10.15 5.24 9.81
N GLU A 119 -11.36 5.78 9.91
CA GLU A 119 -11.82 6.93 9.11
C GLU A 119 -10.95 8.16 9.24
N LYS A 120 -10.51 8.46 10.47
CA LYS A 120 -9.57 9.57 10.71
C LYS A 120 -8.21 9.36 10.04
N TYR A 121 -7.81 8.12 9.79
CA TYR A 121 -6.52 7.77 9.15
C TYR A 121 -6.65 7.31 7.70
N TYR A 122 -7.88 7.05 7.20
CA TYR A 122 -8.16 6.77 5.79
C TYR A 122 -7.82 7.98 4.90
N ASP A 123 -7.88 9.18 5.48
CA ASP A 123 -7.64 10.44 4.81
C ASP A 123 -6.27 11.05 5.14
N MET A 124 -5.26 10.19 5.33
CA MET A 124 -3.90 10.55 4.92
C MET A 124 -3.83 10.44 3.39
N ASP A 125 -4.78 11.08 2.68
CA ASP A 125 -4.69 11.30 1.24
C ASP A 125 -3.29 11.86 1.03
N TYR A 126 -2.46 11.08 0.34
CA TYR A 126 -1.20 11.58 -0.17
C TYR A 126 -1.55 12.88 -0.90
N VAL A 127 -1.12 14.00 -0.34
CA VAL A 127 -1.22 15.30 -1.00
C VAL A 127 -0.05 15.31 -1.97
N PRO A 128 -0.31 15.26 -3.30
CA PRO A 128 0.75 15.37 -4.28
C PRO A 128 1.57 16.61 -3.98
N ARG A 129 2.87 16.62 -4.28
CA ARG A 129 3.61 17.88 -4.28
C ARG A 129 2.86 18.85 -5.19
N SER A 130 2.25 19.88 -4.62
CA SER A 130 1.70 20.98 -5.39
C SER A 130 2.89 21.69 -6.07
N HIS A 131 3.23 21.29 -7.28
CA HIS A 131 3.92 22.19 -8.17
C HIS A 131 2.87 23.14 -8.73
N ASN A 132 2.75 24.28 -8.05
CA ASN A 132 2.19 25.58 -8.45
C ASN A 132 0.96 25.62 -9.37
N ASP A 133 0.01 26.47 -8.95
CA ASP A 133 -0.75 27.39 -9.81
C ASP A 133 -0.53 27.23 -11.32
N LEU A 134 -1.49 26.59 -11.98
CA LEU A 134 -1.91 26.93 -13.33
C LEU A 134 -3.40 26.62 -13.44
N GLY A 135 -4.22 27.66 -13.26
CA GLY A 135 -5.58 27.67 -13.77
C GLY A 135 -5.59 27.45 -15.28
N SER A 136 -6.72 26.93 -15.78
CA SER A 136 -6.96 26.44 -17.14
C SER A 136 -6.15 25.16 -17.42
N VAL A 137 -6.76 23.99 -17.61
CA VAL A 137 -7.74 23.71 -18.64
C VAL A 137 -8.77 22.72 -18.10
N ALA A 138 -9.95 23.24 -17.74
CA ALA A 138 -11.15 22.49 -17.97
C ALA A 138 -11.38 22.54 -19.48
N SER A 139 -11.14 21.42 -20.16
CA SER A 139 -11.88 21.09 -21.37
C SER A 139 -11.97 19.59 -21.42
N ASP A 140 -13.21 19.14 -21.35
CA ASP A 140 -13.67 17.85 -21.79
C ASP A 140 -12.86 17.38 -23.01
N GLU A 141 -12.28 16.18 -22.93
CA GLU A 141 -12.48 15.16 -23.96
C GLU A 141 -11.81 13.85 -23.53
N CYS A 142 -12.67 12.87 -23.28
CA CYS A 142 -12.37 11.48 -23.52
C CYS A 142 -12.34 11.27 -25.04
N CYS A 143 -11.17 10.94 -25.59
CA CYS A 143 -11.02 10.37 -26.94
C CYS A 143 -9.91 9.31 -26.79
N LEU A 144 -10.11 8.00 -26.99
CA LEU A 144 -10.36 7.34 -28.27
C LEU A 144 -9.65 8.04 -29.44
N GLN A 145 -8.36 7.76 -29.59
CA GLN A 145 -7.77 7.13 -30.78
C GLN A 145 -6.36 6.62 -30.50
#